data_AF-A0A5Q2TLU9-F1
#
_entry.id   AF-A0A5Q2TLU9-F1
#
_cell.length_a   1.000
_cell.length_b   1.000
_cell.length_c   1.000
_cell.angle_alpha   90.00
_cell.angle_beta   90.00
_cell.angle_gamma   90.00
#
_symmetry.space_group_name_H-M   'P 1'
#
loop_
_entity.id
_entity.type
_entity.pdbx_description
1 polymer ?
#
loop_
_entity_poly.entity_id
_entity_poly.type
_entity_poly.pdbx_seq_one_letter_code
_entity_poly.pdbx_strand_id
1 'polypeptide(L)' 'MIDVPWKIFSQTGNIEAYLWMKQVELDEEEEEGIDDTLLEDTHF' A
#
# COMPACT_ATOMS: atom_id res chain seq x y z
N MET A 1 -3.59 -6.28 8.75
CA MET A 1 -2.16 -6.13 8.40
C MET A 1 -1.50 -5.26 9.45
N ILE A 2 -0.22 -5.50 9.76
CA ILE A 2 0.53 -4.63 10.68
C ILE A 2 0.96 -3.40 9.88
N ASP A 3 0.69 -2.20 10.38
CA ASP A 3 1.05 -0.94 9.69
C ASP A 3 2.56 -0.70 9.87
N VAL A 4 3.35 -1.28 8.95
CA VAL A 4 4.82 -1.24 8.97
C VAL A 4 5.35 0.19 8.87
N PRO A 5 4.83 1.06 7.99
CA PRO A 5 5.24 2.47 7.94
C PRO A 5 5.04 3.16 9.29
N TRP A 6 3.86 3.00 9.90
CA TRP A 6 3.56 3.59 11.21
C TRP A 6 4.50 3.07 12.31
N LYS A 7 4.86 1.79 12.27
CA LYS A 7 5.80 1.18 13.20
C LYS A 7 7.22 1.76 13.06
N ILE A 8 7.71 1.99 11.84
CA ILE A 8 9.02 2.60 11.64
C ILE A 8 9.00 4.06 12.10
N PHE A 9 7.94 4.80 11.77
CA PHE A 9 7.78 6.19 12.19
C PHE A 9 7.75 6.33 13.71
N SER A 10 6.92 5.54 14.39
CA SER A 10 6.80 5.58 15.86
C SER A 10 8.09 5.21 16.60
N GLN A 11 8.98 4.42 15.98
CA GLN A 11 10.27 4.05 16.59
C GLN A 11 11.40 5.04 16.31
N THR A 12 11.40 5.65 15.12
CA THR A 12 12.55 6.45 14.64
C THR A 12 12.27 7.94 14.55
N GLY A 13 11.00 8.34 14.49
CA GLY A 13 10.57 9.70 14.19
C GLY A 13 10.95 10.17 12.77
N ASN A 14 11.43 9.27 11.90
CA ASN A 14 11.87 9.63 10.56
C ASN A 14 10.66 9.72 9.63
N ILE A 15 10.23 10.94 9.35
CA ILE A 15 9.08 11.23 8.49
C ILE A 15 9.35 10.93 7.01
N GLU A 16 10.59 11.07 6.54
CA GLU A 16 10.96 10.81 5.14
C GLU A 16 10.81 9.33 4.80
N ALA A 17 11.31 8.46 5.69
CA ALA A 17 11.17 7.01 5.55
C ALA A 17 9.70 6.56 5.59
N TYR A 18 8.87 7.17 6.45
CA TYR A 18 7.43 6.90 6.50
C TYR A 18 6.74 7.22 5.17
N LEU A 19 7.01 8.41 4.61
CA LEU A 19 6.41 8.85 3.35
C LEU A 19 6.85 7.98 2.18
N TRP A 20 8.13 7.58 2.12
CA TRP A 20 8.62 6.67 1.08
C TRP A 20 7.92 5.31 1.15
N MET A 21 7.79 4.72 2.34
CA MET A 21 7.09 3.44 2.49
C MET A 21 5.60 3.57 2.18
N LYS A 22 4.96 4.68 2.55
CA LYS A 22 3.56 4.93 2.20
C LYS A 22 3.34 5.11 0.70
N GLN A 23 4.27 5.72 -0.02
CA GLN A 23 4.20 5.80 -1.48
C GLN A 23 4.27 4.42 -2.12
N VAL A 24 5.19 3.55 -1.65
CA VAL A 24 5.30 2.18 -2.15
C VAL A 24 4.03 1.36 -1.88
N GLU A 25 3.45 1.46 -0.68
CA GLU A 25 2.17 0.80 -0.39
C GLU A 25 1.03 1.29 -1.31
N LEU A 26 0.99 2.61 -1.59
CA LEU A 26 0.02 3.19 -2.53
C LEU A 26 0.23 2.68 -3.96
N ASP A 27 1.47 2.61 -4.42
CA ASP A 27 1.81 2.13 -5.76
C ASP A 27 1.45 0.63 -5.91
N GLU A 28 1.64 -0.18 -4.85
CA GLU A 28 1.23 -1.60 -4.80
C GLU A 28 -0.30 -1.75 -4.80
N GLU A 29 -1.03 -0.96 -4.01
CA GLU A 29 -2.49 -0.96 -3.98
C GLU A 29 -3.10 -0.51 -5.33
N GLU A 30 -2.48 0.43 -6.03
CA GLU A 30 -2.89 0.85 -7.38
C GLU A 30 -2.68 -0.25 -8.44
N GLU A 31 -1.64 -1.08 -8.31
CA GLU A 31 -1.45 -2.24 -9.18
C GLU A 31 -2.41 -3.40 -8.86
N GLU A 32 -2.72 -3.65 -7.58
CA GLU A 32 -3.66 -4.70 -7.15
C GLU A 32 -5.14 -4.36 -7.47
N GLY A 33 -5.50 -3.07 -7.55
CA GLY A 33 -6.87 -2.62 -7.88
C GLY A 33 -7.32 -2.91 -9.33
N ILE A 34 -6.39 -3.30 -10.23
CA ILE A 34 -6.70 -3.65 -11.62
C ILE A 34 -7.18 -5.11 -11.73
N ASP A 35 -6.83 -6.00 -10.80
CA ASP A 35 -7.17 -7.43 -10.88
C ASP A 35 -8.60 -7.72 -10.41
N ASP A 36 -9.09 -7.03 -9.37
CA ASP A 36 -10.43 -7.26 -8.82
C ASP A 36 -11.57 -6.76 -9.72
N THR A 37 -11.33 -5.72 -10.54
CA THR A 37 -12.33 -5.20 -11.50
C THR A 37 -12.35 -5.95 -12.84
N LEU A 38 -11.25 -6.61 -13.23
CA LEU A 38 -11.18 -7.44 -14.44
C LEU A 38 -11.80 -8.84 -14.25
N LEU A 39 -11.89 -9.33 -13.01
CA LEU A 39 -12.49 -10.64 -12.70
C LEU A 39 -14.03 -10.61 -12.67
N GLU A 40 -14.66 -9.46 -12.37
CA GLU A 40 -16.13 -9.33 -12.35
C GLU A 40 -16.76 -9.36 -13.76
N ASP A 41 -16.07 -8.84 -14.78
CA ASP A 41 -16.59 -8.76 -16.17
C ASP A 41 -16.56 -10.11 -16.93
N THR A 42 -16.02 -11.17 -16.33
CA THR A 42 -15.97 -12.52 -16.93
C THR A 42 -16.99 -13.50 -16.37
N HIS A 43 -17.81 -13.09 -15.39
CA HIS A 43 -18.90 -13.94 -14.90
C HIS A 43 -20.18 -13.74 -15.75
N PHE A 44 -20.35 -14.70 -16.67
CA PHE A 44 -21.47 -15.00 -17.58
C PHE A 44 -22.89 -14.54 -17.20
#